data_AF-A0A536WTG1-F1
#
_entry.id   AF-A0A536WTG1-F1
#
_cell.length_a   1.000
_cell.length_b   1.000
_cell.length_c   1.000
_cell.angle_alpha   90.00
_cell.angle_beta   90.00
_cell.angle_gamma   90.00
#
_symmetry.space_group_name_H-M   'P 1'
#
loop_
_entity.id
_entity.type
_entity.pdbx_description
1 polymer ?
#
loop_
_entity_poly.entity_id
_entity_poly.type
_entity_poly.pdbx_seq_one_letter_code
_entity_poly.pdbx_strand_id
1 'polypeptide(L)' 'MVEPVESRVLRRAARVVGGYGELQARLEASREDMIAWIRGAAMPPVAIFVKLIEILLDAAELGRAPPV' A
#
# COMPACT_ATOMS: atom_id res chain seq x y z
N MET A 1 -5.47 -19.19 -8.98
CA MET A 1 -5.94 -17.79 -9.13
C MET A 1 -4.76 -16.87 -8.95
N VAL A 2 -4.59 -15.90 -9.85
CA VAL A 2 -3.53 -14.88 -9.75
C VAL A 2 -4.00 -13.82 -8.75
N GLU A 3 -3.11 -13.39 -7.85
CA GLU A 3 -3.41 -12.32 -6.90
C GLU A 3 -3.61 -10.97 -7.62
N PRO A 4 -4.65 -10.17 -7.27
CA PRO A 4 -4.82 -8.82 -7.80
C PRO A 4 -3.58 -7.94 -7.53
N VAL A 5 -3.24 -7.07 -8.50
CA VAL A 5 -2.07 -6.20 -8.38
C VAL A 5 -2.21 -5.23 -7.20
N GLU A 6 -3.44 -4.83 -6.89
CA GLU A 6 -3.78 -3.88 -5.85
C GLU A 6 -3.55 -4.48 -4.46
N SER A 7 -3.90 -5.76 -4.27
CA SER A 7 -3.55 -6.50 -3.06
C SER A 7 -2.04 -6.61 -2.88
N ARG A 8 -1.29 -6.87 -3.97
CA ARG A 8 0.19 -6.94 -3.93
C ARG A 8 0.81 -5.59 -3.56
N VAL A 9 0.35 -4.52 -4.19
CA VAL A 9 0.80 -3.15 -3.95
C VAL A 9 0.52 -2.74 -2.52
N LEU A 10 -0.69 -2.99 -2.02
CA LEU A 10 -1.06 -2.69 -0.64
C LEU A 10 -0.17 -3.43 0.37
N ARG A 11 0.06 -4.73 0.17
CA ARG A 11 1.00 -5.51 1.01
C ARG A 11 2.41 -4.93 0.97
N ARG A 12 2.88 -4.47 -0.19
CA ARG A 12 4.22 -3.88 -0.32
C ARG A 12 4.29 -2.54 0.40
N ALA A 13 3.29 -1.68 0.24
CA ALA A 13 3.20 -0.40 0.92
C ALA A 13 3.17 -0.59 2.45
N ALA A 14 2.43 -1.58 2.95
CA ALA A 14 2.40 -1.90 4.37
C ALA A 14 3.79 -2.22 4.92
N ARG A 15 4.59 -3.00 4.17
CA ARG A 15 5.98 -3.30 4.56
C ARG A 15 6.88 -2.06 4.57
N VAL A 16 6.64 -1.10 3.68
CA VAL A 16 7.41 0.15 3.60
C VAL A 16 7.11 1.06 4.79
N VAL A 17 5.84 1.18 5.18
CA VAL A 17 5.41 2.15 6.20
C VAL A 17 5.49 1.61 7.64
N GLY A 18 5.85 0.34 7.83
CA GLY A 18 6.01 -0.27 9.16
C GLY A 18 4.89 -1.24 9.58
N GLY A 19 3.92 -1.52 8.72
CA GLY A 19 2.89 -2.54 8.92
C GLY A 19 1.50 -2.10 8.42
N TYR A 20 0.51 -2.98 8.60
CA TYR A 20 -0.87 -2.69 8.19
C TYR A 20 -1.56 -1.63 9.04
N GLY A 21 -1.23 -1.53 10.34
CA GLY A 21 -1.79 -0.51 11.23
C GLY A 21 -1.38 0.91 10.83
N GLU A 22 -0.09 1.12 10.59
CA GLU A 22 0.43 2.40 10.09
C GLU A 22 -0.11 2.75 8.71
N LEU A 23 -0.20 1.76 7.81
CA LEU A 23 -0.79 1.98 6.50
C LEU A 23 -2.26 2.38 6.61
N GLN A 24 -3.03 1.68 7.45
CA GLN A 24 -4.44 1.99 7.68
C GLN A 24 -4.62 3.43 8.17
N ALA A 25 -3.80 3.86 9.14
CA ALA A 25 -3.84 5.23 9.66
C ALA A 25 -3.55 6.26 8.56
N ARG A 26 -2.54 6.05 7.72
CA ARG A 26 -2.19 6.96 6.61
C ARG A 26 -3.24 7.02 5.51
N LEU A 27 -3.93 5.91 5.26
CA LEU A 27 -4.98 5.85 4.25
C LEU A 27 -6.34 6.32 4.77
N GLU A 28 -6.48 6.54 6.08
CA GLU A 28 -7.74 6.82 6.76
C GLU A 28 -8.82 5.78 6.42
N ALA A 29 -8.38 4.53 6.22
CA ALA A 29 -9.25 3.43 5.80
C ALA A 29 -9.84 2.68 7.00
N SER A 30 -11.04 2.13 6.82
CA SER A 30 -11.62 1.25 7.83
C SER A 30 -10.86 -0.09 7.89
N ARG A 31 -10.94 -0.77 9.03
CA ARG A 31 -10.35 -2.11 9.19
C ARG A 31 -10.98 -3.12 8.22
N GLU A 32 -12.28 -2.99 7.97
CA GLU A 32 -13.03 -3.87 7.09
C GLU A 32 -12.55 -3.74 5.64
N ASP A 33 -12.45 -2.51 5.15
CA ASP A 33 -11.92 -2.21 3.82
C ASP A 33 -10.51 -2.75 3.64
N MET A 34 -9.63 -2.50 4.61
CA MET A 34 -8.25 -3.01 4.58
C MET A 34 -8.23 -4.53 4.45
N ILE A 35 -9.05 -5.26 5.21
CA ILE A 35 -9.12 -6.72 5.14
C ILE A 35 -9.63 -7.16 3.75
N ALA A 36 -10.66 -6.52 3.23
CA ALA A 36 -11.23 -6.84 1.92
C ALA A 36 -10.21 -6.64 0.80
N TRP A 37 -9.49 -5.51 0.80
CA TRP A 37 -8.47 -5.19 -0.20
C TRP A 37 -7.24 -6.11 -0.10
N ILE A 38 -6.79 -6.42 1.12
CA ILE A 38 -5.66 -7.37 1.34
C ILE A 38 -6.01 -8.76 0.80
N ARG A 39 -7.27 -9.19 0.95
CA ARG A 39 -7.74 -10.50 0.47
C ARG A 39 -8.11 -10.52 -1.01
N GLY A 40 -8.12 -9.36 -1.67
CA GLY A 40 -8.61 -9.23 -3.05
C GLY A 40 -10.11 -9.47 -3.18
N ALA A 41 -10.86 -9.38 -2.08
CA ALA A 41 -12.32 -9.54 -2.05
C ALA A 41 -13.04 -8.26 -2.49
N ALA A 42 -12.36 -7.12 -2.41
CA ALA A 42 -12.81 -5.85 -2.93
C ALA A 42 -11.63 -5.07 -3.50
N MET A 43 -11.96 -4.11 -4.36
CA MET A 43 -11.00 -3.20 -4.97
C MET A 43 -10.93 -1.90 -4.16
N PRO A 44 -9.73 -1.41 -3.80
CA PRO A 44 -9.61 -0.08 -3.23
C PRO A 44 -10.06 0.99 -4.24
N PRO A 45 -10.65 2.11 -3.78
CA PRO A 45 -10.89 3.26 -4.63
C PRO A 45 -9.62 3.72 -5.33
N VAL A 46 -9.74 4.25 -6.56
CA VAL A 46 -8.57 4.69 -7.36
C VAL A 46 -7.70 5.68 -6.59
N ALA A 47 -8.30 6.62 -5.86
CA ALA A 47 -7.55 7.58 -5.04
C ALA A 47 -6.69 6.91 -3.96
N ILE A 48 -7.18 5.84 -3.33
CA ILE A 48 -6.42 5.04 -2.36
C ILE A 48 -5.30 4.28 -3.07
N PHE A 49 -5.58 3.71 -4.24
CA PHE A 49 -4.56 3.01 -5.01
C PHE A 49 -3.42 3.93 -5.45
N VAL A 50 -3.72 5.15 -5.89
CA VAL A 50 -2.70 6.16 -6.21
C VAL A 50 -1.83 6.49 -5.00
N LYS A 51 -2.42 6.74 -3.83
CA LYS A 51 -1.67 6.96 -2.58
C LYS A 51 -0.72 5.79 -2.24
N LEU A 52 -1.15 4.55 -2.48
CA LEU A 52 -0.29 3.38 -2.27
C LEU A 52 0.94 3.39 -3.19
N ILE A 53 0.78 3.84 -4.44
CA ILE A 53 1.89 3.96 -5.40
C ILE A 53 2.83 5.09 -4.98
N GLU A 54 2.31 6.25 -4.56
CA GLU A 54 3.12 7.38 -4.06
C GLU A 54 4.02 6.94 -2.90
N ILE A 55 3.47 6.23 -1.91
CA ILE A 55 4.24 5.66 -0.79
C ILE A 55 5.41 4.79 -1.27
N LEU A 56 5.20 4.00 -2.31
CA LEU A 56 6.24 3.11 -2.86
C LEU A 56 7.30 3.88 -3.65
N LEU A 57 6.90 4.91 -4.38
CA LEU A 57 7.82 5.79 -5.11
C LEU A 57 8.71 6.56 -4.13
N ASP A 58 8.13 7.15 -3.08
CA ASP A 58 8.89 7.87 -2.05
C ASP A 58 9.92 6.96 -1.36
N ALA A 59 9.56 5.71 -1.08
CA ALA A 59 10.50 4.73 -0.53
C ALA A 59 11.64 4.37 -1.49
N ALA A 60 11.34 4.30 -2.79
CA ALA A 60 12.34 4.00 -3.82
C ALA A 60 13.33 5.16 -4.00
N GLU A 61 12.87 6.41 -3.88
CA GLU A 61 13.75 7.58 -3.90
C GLU A 61 14.66 7.63 -2.66
N LEU A 62 14.14 7.31 -1.47
CA LEU A 62 14.98 7.19 -0.26
C LEU A 62 16.08 6.12 -0.40
N GLY A 63 15.79 5.02 -1.11
CA GLY A 63 16.78 3.96 -1.40
C GLY A 63 17.78 4.31 -2.50
N ARG A 64 17.55 5.40 -3.25
CA ARG A 64 18.36 5.84 -4.40
C ARG A 64 19.32 7.00 -4.09
N ALA A 65 19.46 7.40 -2.82
CA ALA A 65 20.43 8.42 -2.42
C ALA A 65 21.81 8.10 -3.04
N PRO A 66 22.45 9.05 -3.74
CA PRO A 66 23.72 8.80 -4.43
C PRO A 66 24.78 8.39 -3.40
N PRO A 67 25.72 7.48 -3.74
CA PRO A 67 26.86 7.23 -2.88
C PRO A 67 27.62 8.55 -2.69
N VAL A 68 27.70 9.00 -1.44
CA VAL A 68 28.59 10.08 -0.99
C VAL A 68 30.05 9.70 -1.19
#